data_AF-A0A849BSS0-F1
#
_entry.id   AF-A0A849BSS0-F1
#
_cell.length_a   1.000
_cell.length_b   1.000
_cell.length_c   1.000
_cell.angle_alpha   90.00
_cell.angle_beta   90.00
_cell.angle_gamma   90.00
#
_symmetry.space_group_name_H-M   'P 1'
#
loop_
_entity.id
_entity.type
_entity.pdbx_description
1 polymer ?
#
loop_
_entity_poly.entity_id
_entity_poly.type
_entity_poly.pdbx_seq_one_letter_code
_entity_poly.pdbx_strand_id
1 'polypeptide(L)'
;MFATMNRIPGGLMLVPLVLGSVVGTFAPGALGIGSFTTALFQDSALPLIGLLIFMTGTQVTGATSGPVLAHAGVALLMKSLIPASVVVALGSVVGLDGILGISILALLASFDNSNGGLWLAFTGRYGDAR
;
A
#
# COMPACT_ATOMS: atom_id res chain seq x y z
N MET A 1 -22.09 -8.00 -15.47
CA MET A 1 -21.08 -7.91 -14.40
C MET A 1 -20.19 -6.65 -14.51
N PHE A 2 -19.61 -6.35 -15.67
CA PHE A 2 -18.77 -5.14 -15.85
C PHE A 2 -19.49 -3.79 -15.67
N ALA A 3 -20.77 -3.69 -16.08
CA ALA A 3 -21.54 -2.44 -15.98
C ALA A 3 -21.88 -2.03 -14.53
N THR A 4 -22.06 -2.99 -13.62
CA THR A 4 -22.35 -2.71 -12.20
C THR A 4 -21.08 -2.29 -11.44
N MET A 5 -19.92 -2.81 -11.85
CA MET A 5 -18.62 -2.50 -11.23
C MET A 5 -18.10 -1.10 -11.58
N ASN A 6 -18.48 -0.56 -12.74
CA ASN A 6 -18.13 0.81 -13.17
C ASN A 6 -19.01 1.90 -12.54
N ARG A 7 -20.10 1.54 -11.82
CA ARG A 7 -20.93 2.53 -11.10
C ARG A 7 -20.32 3.00 -9.80
N ILE A 8 -19.37 2.24 -9.24
CA ILE A 8 -18.63 2.62 -8.04
C ILE A 8 -17.24 3.03 -8.52
N PRO A 9 -16.82 4.30 -8.33
CA PRO A 9 -15.44 4.68 -8.57
C PRO A 9 -14.56 3.76 -7.69
N GLY A 10 -13.77 2.90 -8.35
CA GLY A 10 -12.81 2.02 -7.68
C GLY A 10 -13.44 0.68 -7.32
N GLY A 11 -14.67 0.41 -7.75
CA GLY A 11 -15.37 -0.85 -7.52
C GLY A 11 -14.58 -2.06 -8.00
N LEU A 12 -13.81 -1.94 -9.08
CA LEU A 12 -12.95 -3.01 -9.58
C LEU A 12 -11.78 -3.40 -8.65
N MET A 13 -11.43 -2.56 -7.67
CA MET A 13 -10.43 -2.87 -6.62
C MET A 13 -11.07 -3.05 -5.24
N LEU A 14 -12.02 -2.18 -4.91
CA LEU A 14 -12.68 -2.13 -3.61
C LEU A 14 -13.59 -3.33 -3.40
N VAL A 15 -14.29 -3.79 -4.46
CA VAL A 15 -15.14 -4.99 -4.39
C VAL A 15 -14.31 -6.25 -4.13
N PRO A 16 -13.21 -6.54 -4.86
CA PRO A 16 -12.31 -7.64 -4.50
C PRO A 16 -11.74 -7.57 -3.09
N LEU A 17 -11.37 -6.36 -2.61
CA LEU A 17 -10.81 -6.18 -1.27
C LEU A 17 -11.85 -6.52 -0.19
N VAL A 18 -13.08 -5.99 -0.32
CA VAL A 18 -14.17 -6.23 0.62
C VAL A 18 -14.63 -7.69 0.58
N LEU A 19 -14.72 -8.30 -0.60
CA LEU A 19 -15.02 -9.73 -0.72
C LEU A 19 -13.93 -10.58 -0.07
N GLY A 20 -12.67 -10.27 -0.31
CA GLY A 20 -11.53 -10.93 0.32
C GLY A 20 -11.54 -10.80 1.85
N SER A 21 -11.85 -9.62 2.38
CA SER A 21 -11.93 -9.40 3.83
C SER A 21 -13.12 -10.12 4.46
N VAL A 22 -14.28 -10.14 3.81
CA VAL A 22 -15.48 -10.87 4.28
C VAL A 22 -15.22 -12.37 4.30
N VAL A 23 -14.66 -12.94 3.24
CA VAL A 23 -14.29 -14.37 3.19
C VAL A 23 -13.22 -14.70 4.23
N GLY A 24 -12.19 -13.86 4.38
CA GLY A 24 -11.16 -14.03 5.40
C GLY A 24 -11.70 -13.95 6.84
N THR A 25 -12.75 -13.16 7.08
CA THR A 25 -13.35 -12.96 8.41
C THR A 25 -14.33 -14.09 8.78
N PHE A 26 -15.21 -14.50 7.86
CA PHE A 26 -16.27 -15.48 8.14
C PHE A 26 -15.89 -16.92 7.77
N ALA A 27 -14.89 -17.13 6.91
CA ALA A 27 -14.44 -18.45 6.48
C ALA A 27 -12.91 -18.53 6.31
N PRO A 28 -12.12 -18.31 7.38
CA PRO A 28 -10.65 -18.32 7.31
C PRO A 28 -10.09 -19.67 6.81
N GLY A 29 -10.82 -20.79 7.03
CA GLY A 29 -10.46 -22.11 6.53
C GLY A 29 -10.70 -22.34 5.03
N ALA A 30 -11.51 -21.50 4.36
CA ALA A 30 -11.77 -21.61 2.92
C ALA A 30 -10.55 -21.22 2.07
N LEU A 31 -9.66 -20.37 2.60
CA LEU A 31 -8.37 -20.03 1.98
C LEU A 31 -7.29 -21.07 2.31
N GLY A 32 -7.55 -21.94 3.29
CA GLY A 32 -6.68 -23.00 3.78
C GLY A 32 -7.03 -24.41 3.28
N ILE A 33 -7.87 -24.53 2.23
CA ILE A 33 -8.34 -25.82 1.66
C ILE A 33 -7.16 -26.73 1.24
N GLY A 34 -5.95 -26.18 1.13
CA GLY A 34 -4.70 -26.91 0.92
C GLY A 34 -4.16 -26.77 -0.50
N SER A 35 -2.88 -27.14 -0.67
CA SER A 35 -2.15 -27.07 -1.95
C SER A 35 -2.05 -25.63 -2.49
N PHE A 36 -2.53 -25.38 -3.70
CA PHE A 36 -2.35 -24.13 -4.43
C PHE A 36 -3.03 -22.92 -3.76
N THR A 37 -4.23 -23.08 -3.20
CA THR A 37 -4.99 -21.96 -2.62
C THR A 37 -4.29 -21.39 -1.38
N THR A 38 -3.80 -22.25 -0.48
CA THR A 38 -3.05 -21.82 0.70
C THR A 38 -1.73 -21.16 0.29
N ALA A 39 -0.97 -21.80 -0.61
CA ALA A 39 0.30 -21.28 -1.07
C ALA A 39 0.15 -19.90 -1.76
N LEU A 40 -0.90 -19.72 -2.56
CA LEU A 40 -1.13 -18.47 -3.29
C LEU A 40 -1.66 -17.35 -2.38
N PHE A 41 -2.59 -17.66 -1.47
CA PHE A 41 -3.32 -16.64 -0.70
C PHE A 41 -2.78 -16.38 0.72
N GLN A 42 -2.11 -17.35 1.37
CA GLN A 42 -1.52 -17.15 2.71
C GLN A 42 -0.01 -16.91 2.62
N ASP A 43 0.73 -17.75 1.90
CA ASP A 43 2.20 -17.74 1.97
C ASP A 43 2.86 -16.80 0.95
N SER A 44 2.19 -16.53 -0.18
CA SER A 44 2.79 -15.80 -1.31
C SER A 44 2.44 -14.31 -1.39
N ALA A 45 1.77 -13.73 -0.40
CA ALA A 45 1.35 -12.32 -0.46
C ALA A 45 2.53 -11.35 -0.67
N LEU A 46 3.59 -11.45 0.14
CA LEU A 46 4.80 -10.63 -0.01
C LEU A 46 5.56 -10.90 -1.33
N PRO A 47 5.79 -12.18 -1.73
CA PRO A 47 6.34 -12.50 -3.05
C PRO A 47 5.56 -11.91 -4.23
N LEU A 48 4.23 -11.99 -4.22
CA LEU A 48 3.38 -11.44 -5.28
C LEU A 48 3.45 -9.91 -5.35
N ILE A 49 3.51 -9.23 -4.20
CA ILE A 49 3.74 -7.78 -4.14
C ILE A 49 5.13 -7.45 -4.71
N GLY A 50 6.17 -8.22 -4.36
CA GLY A 50 7.51 -8.06 -4.91
C GLY A 50 7.53 -8.22 -6.43
N LEU A 51 6.85 -9.24 -6.96
CA LEU A 51 6.70 -9.47 -8.39
C LEU A 51 5.95 -8.32 -9.08
N LEU A 52 4.88 -7.82 -8.46
CA LEU A 52 4.13 -6.66 -8.96
C LEU A 52 5.02 -5.42 -9.05
N ILE A 53 5.79 -5.12 -8.00
CA ILE A 53 6.73 -3.98 -7.98
C ILE A 53 7.80 -4.17 -9.06
N PHE A 54 8.35 -5.38 -9.20
CA PHE A 54 9.34 -5.70 -10.22
C PHE A 54 8.79 -5.48 -11.64
N MET A 55 7.62 -6.05 -11.96
CA MET A 55 6.96 -5.88 -13.25
C MET A 55 6.57 -4.42 -13.53
N THR A 56 6.19 -3.68 -12.49
CA THR A 56 5.94 -2.24 -12.61
C THR A 56 7.24 -1.49 -12.91
N GLY A 57 8.33 -1.85 -12.24
CA GLY A 57 9.65 -1.28 -12.48
C GLY A 57 10.17 -1.53 -13.91
N THR A 58 9.91 -2.71 -14.48
CA THR A 58 10.31 -3.01 -15.86
C THR A 58 9.58 -2.20 -16.93
N GLN A 59 8.45 -1.55 -16.58
CA GLN A 59 7.73 -0.66 -17.50
C GLN A 59 8.37 0.74 -17.58
N VAL A 60 9.24 1.11 -16.63
CA VAL A 60 9.94 2.40 -16.63
C VAL A 60 11.14 2.32 -17.59
N THR A 61 11.10 3.14 -18.64
CA THR A 61 12.19 3.26 -19.63
C THR A 61 12.94 4.57 -19.41
N GLY A 62 14.20 4.70 -19.85
CA GLY A 62 15.00 5.91 -19.69
C GLY A 62 14.32 7.22 -20.15
N ALA A 63 13.41 7.14 -21.12
CA ALA A 63 12.61 8.27 -21.59
C ALA A 63 11.48 8.71 -20.63
N THR A 64 10.95 7.78 -19.82
CA THR A 64 9.90 8.04 -18.81
C THR A 64 10.46 8.18 -17.39
N SER A 65 11.75 7.88 -17.18
CA SER A 65 12.39 7.90 -15.87
C SER A 65 12.42 9.28 -15.20
N GLY A 66 12.55 10.38 -15.96
CA GLY A 66 12.65 11.73 -15.38
C GLY A 66 11.39 12.15 -14.61
N PRO A 67 10.21 12.20 -15.26
CA PRO A 67 8.94 12.51 -14.60
C PRO A 67 8.56 11.50 -13.51
N VAL A 68 8.79 10.20 -13.75
CA VAL A 68 8.50 9.15 -12.77
C VAL A 68 9.34 9.32 -11.50
N LEU A 69 10.63 9.61 -11.64
CA LEU A 69 11.53 9.85 -10.52
C LEU A 69 11.15 11.13 -9.77
N ALA A 70 10.74 12.19 -10.49
CA ALA A 70 10.28 13.42 -9.86
C ALA A 70 9.02 13.17 -9.00
N HIS A 71 8.02 12.46 -9.54
CA HIS A 71 6.80 12.14 -8.77
C HIS A 71 7.05 11.17 -7.63
N ALA A 72 7.80 10.09 -7.86
CA ALA A 72 8.17 9.15 -6.81
C ALA A 72 9.01 9.83 -5.71
N GLY A 73 9.93 10.71 -6.09
CA GLY A 73 10.76 11.48 -5.18
C GLY A 73 9.93 12.47 -4.34
N VAL A 74 9.03 13.23 -4.97
CA VAL A 74 8.12 14.14 -4.25
C VAL A 74 7.21 13.35 -3.30
N ALA A 75 6.67 12.21 -3.74
CA ALA A 75 5.86 11.35 -2.88
C ALA A 75 6.67 10.82 -1.69
N LEU A 76 7.89 10.32 -1.90
CA LEU A 76 8.78 9.85 -0.84
C LEU A 76 9.11 10.96 0.16
N LEU A 77 9.43 12.16 -0.34
CA LEU A 77 9.76 13.30 0.50
C LEU A 77 8.57 13.78 1.32
N MET A 78 7.44 14.03 0.67
CA MET A 78 6.28 14.65 1.29
C MET A 78 5.48 13.69 2.18
N LYS A 79 5.41 12.40 1.82
CA LYS A 79 4.63 11.41 2.57
C LYS A 79 5.43 10.67 3.63
N SER A 80 6.73 10.42 3.42
CA SER A 80 7.53 9.63 4.35
C SER A 80 8.61 10.45 5.03
N LEU A 81 9.50 11.09 4.27
CA LEU A 81 10.70 11.71 4.87
C LEU A 81 10.37 12.92 5.76
N ILE A 82 9.49 13.82 5.31
CA ILE A 82 9.10 15.01 6.07
C ILE A 82 8.32 14.61 7.32
N PRO A 83 7.24 13.81 7.26
CA PRO A 83 6.52 13.40 8.47
C PRO A 83 7.41 12.61 9.45
N ALA A 84 8.25 11.69 8.96
CA ALA A 84 9.18 10.95 9.80
C ALA A 84 10.17 11.86 10.53
N SER A 85 10.76 12.83 9.81
CA SER A 85 11.70 13.78 10.43
C SER A 85 11.02 14.69 11.46
N VAL A 86 9.78 15.12 11.23
CA VAL A 86 8.99 15.90 12.21
C VAL A 86 8.71 15.07 13.47
N VAL A 87 8.33 13.80 13.33
CA VAL A 87 8.08 12.91 14.48
C VAL A 87 9.37 12.62 15.26
N VAL A 88 10.50 12.44 14.57
CA VAL A 88 11.82 12.25 15.22
C VAL A 88 12.25 13.52 15.95
N ALA A 89 12.09 14.69 15.34
CA ALA A 89 12.38 15.97 15.99
C ALA A 89 11.50 16.18 17.23
N LEU A 90 10.22 15.82 17.16
CA LEU A 90 9.32 15.84 18.31
C LEU A 90 9.79 14.90 19.43
N GLY A 91 10.26 13.70 19.08
CA GLY A 91 10.82 12.75 20.03
C GLY A 91 12.09 13.24 20.73
N SER A 92 12.85 14.15 20.11
CA SER A 92 14.01 14.79 20.76
C SER A 92 13.61 15.77 21.87
N VAL A 93 12.39 16.31 21.84
CA VAL A 93 11.89 17.28 22.84
C VAL A 93 11.08 16.58 23.93
N VAL A 94 10.27 15.58 23.57
CA VAL A 94 9.32 14.93 24.48
C VAL A 94 9.83 13.60 25.05
N GLY A 95 10.84 13.00 24.42
CA GLY A 95 11.33 11.67 24.79
C GLY A 95 10.46 10.53 24.22
N LEU A 96 10.84 9.28 24.53
CA LEU A 96 10.23 8.07 23.94
C LEU A 96 8.76 7.86 24.36
N ASP A 97 8.39 8.33 25.55
CA ASP A 97 7.02 8.23 26.07
C ASP A 97 6.00 9.08 25.27
N GLY A 98 6.49 10.03 24.47
CA GLY A 98 5.70 10.83 23.55
C GLY A 98 4.67 11.73 24.24
N ILE A 99 3.63 12.13 23.51
CA ILE A 99 2.65 13.13 23.97
C ILE A 99 1.31 12.45 24.22
N LEU A 100 0.63 12.84 25.31
CA LEU A 100 -0.74 12.40 25.62
C LEU A 100 -0.92 10.86 25.71
N GLY A 101 0.15 10.14 26.10
CA GLY A 101 0.14 8.67 26.20
C GLY A 101 0.36 7.93 24.87
N ILE A 102 0.67 8.65 23.79
CA ILE A 102 1.05 8.06 22.50
C ILE A 102 2.57 8.15 22.36
N SER A 103 3.23 6.99 22.32
CA SER A 103 4.69 6.94 22.16
C SER A 103 5.14 7.49 20.80
N ILE A 104 6.39 7.95 20.73
CA ILE A 104 6.99 8.41 19.46
C ILE A 104 7.02 7.29 18.41
N LEU A 105 7.21 6.05 18.85
CA LEU A 105 7.16 4.89 17.96
C LEU A 105 5.75 4.68 17.37
N ALA A 106 4.70 4.87 18.17
CA ALA A 106 3.32 4.78 17.72
C ALA A 106 2.95 5.93 16.77
N LEU A 107 3.43 7.15 17.05
CA LEU A 107 3.31 8.28 16.14
C LEU A 107 4.02 7.98 14.81
N LEU A 108 5.26 7.50 14.84
CA LEU A 108 6.01 7.20 13.63
C LEU A 108 5.32 6.11 12.80
N ALA A 109 4.89 5.02 13.46
CA ALA A 109 4.22 3.91 12.80
C ALA A 109 2.86 4.29 12.19
N SER A 110 2.13 5.22 12.80
CA SER A 110 0.83 5.67 12.27
C SER A 110 0.99 6.65 11.11
N PHE A 111 1.95 7.57 11.17
CA PHE A 111 2.18 8.55 10.11
C PHE A 111 2.91 7.96 8.89
N ASP A 112 3.86 7.05 9.09
CA ASP A 112 4.66 6.48 7.99
C ASP A 112 4.09 5.17 7.44
N ASN A 113 2.90 4.75 7.89
CA ASN A 113 2.26 3.55 7.33
C ASN A 113 1.97 3.77 5.83
N SER A 114 2.50 2.85 5.03
CA SER A 114 2.40 2.90 3.57
C SER A 114 2.08 1.52 3.03
N ASN A 115 1.05 1.45 2.18
CA ASN A 115 0.69 0.23 1.45
C ASN A 115 0.96 0.43 -0.04
N GLY A 116 2.15 0.02 -0.48
CA GLY A 116 2.59 0.17 -1.87
C GLY A 116 1.72 -0.59 -2.88
N GLY A 117 1.17 -1.75 -2.49
CA GLY A 117 0.29 -2.54 -3.35
C GLY A 117 -1.07 -1.86 -3.59
N LEU A 118 -1.66 -1.28 -2.54
CA LEU A 118 -2.91 -0.53 -2.66
C LEU A 118 -2.71 0.76 -3.44
N TRP A 119 -1.59 1.46 -3.20
CA TRP A 119 -1.24 2.67 -3.95
C TRP A 119 -1.08 2.38 -5.45
N LEU A 120 -0.30 1.35 -5.81
CA LEU A 120 -0.11 0.93 -7.21
C LEU A 120 -1.41 0.57 -7.91
N ALA A 121 -2.31 -0.12 -7.20
CA ALA A 121 -3.60 -0.47 -7.76
C ALA A 121 -4.45 0.80 -8.02
N PHE A 122 -4.44 1.78 -7.11
CA PHE A 122 -5.16 3.04 -7.29
C PHE A 122 -4.57 3.89 -8.41
N THR A 123 -3.24 4.03 -8.47
CA THR A 123 -2.58 4.78 -9.55
C THR A 123 -2.73 4.09 -10.89
N GLY A 124 -2.83 2.76 -10.94
CA GLY A 124 -3.15 2.04 -12.18
C GLY A 124 -4.56 2.32 -12.71
N ARG A 125 -5.49 2.76 -11.86
CA ARG A 125 -6.90 3.06 -12.24
C ARG A 125 -7.21 4.54 -12.39
N TYR A 126 -6.59 5.38 -11.55
CA TYR A 126 -6.87 6.81 -11.43
C TYR A 126 -5.64 7.68 -11.61
N GLY A 127 -4.47 7.08 -11.76
CA GLY A 127 -3.27 7.82 -12.11
C GLY A 127 -3.45 8.43 -13.49
N ASP A 128 -2.98 9.66 -13.63
CA ASP A 128 -2.94 10.33 -14.91
C ASP A 128 -1.74 9.83 -15.72
N ALA A 129 -1.86 9.77 -17.05
CA ALA A 129 -0.83 9.24 -17.93
C ALA A 129 0.31 10.25 -18.24
N ARG A 130 0.42 11.30 -17.43
CA ARG A 130 1.35 12.43 -17.62
C ARG A 130 2.67 12.22 -16.91
#